data_AF-A0A973FSF9-F1
#
_entry.id   AF-A0A973FSF9-F1
#
_cell.length_a   1.000
_cell.length_b   1.000
_cell.length_c   1.000
_cell.angle_alpha   90.00
_cell.angle_beta   90.00
_cell.angle_gamma   90.00
#
_symmetry.space_group_name_H-M   'P 1'
#
loop_
_entity.id
_entity.type
_entity.pdbx_description
1 polymer ?
#
loop_
_entity_poly.entity_id
_entity_poly.type
_entity_poly.pdbx_seq_one_letter_code
_entity_poly.pdbx_strand_id
1 'polypeptide(L)'
;MNSAQHWRRGFNPNDDAQWDSLVREASAHLPESLTPPLATYASCEAPAAHPSVVIPAPAPTHSSERSPRKVKSTRYINITRMDYAKSQGYFVRVRWKGESRSKLFSDGVYGDRLSALAAAIEWRDHVTKELGKPRPGAPPPPSTGIHRRIRGGREVYEATWSVNGKRGRTTYSIEKHGAKRAKALAVAARQRAMSRASEEVI
;
A
#
# COMPACT_ATOMS: atom_id res chain seq x y z
N MET A 1 -43.02 -14.22 -13.53
CA MET A 1 -43.19 -15.28 -12.52
C MET A 1 -42.04 -16.27 -12.65
N ASN A 2 -41.48 -16.64 -11.50
CA ASN A 2 -40.20 -17.33 -11.27
C ASN A 2 -40.13 -18.78 -11.77
N SER A 3 -38.96 -19.24 -12.23
CA SER A 3 -38.25 -20.41 -11.68
C SER A 3 -37.04 -20.82 -12.53
N ALA A 4 -35.84 -20.70 -11.96
CA ALA A 4 -34.66 -21.48 -12.38
C ALA A 4 -33.70 -21.53 -11.19
N GLN A 5 -33.84 -22.56 -10.35
CA GLN A 5 -33.22 -22.61 -9.04
C GLN A 5 -32.76 -24.02 -8.67
N HIS A 6 -31.88 -24.66 -9.44
CA HIS A 6 -31.32 -25.95 -9.02
C HIS A 6 -29.96 -26.21 -9.67
N TRP A 7 -28.86 -25.86 -8.98
CA TRP A 7 -27.58 -26.62 -8.98
C TRP A 7 -26.80 -26.27 -7.70
N ARG A 8 -27.10 -26.98 -6.60
CA ARG A 8 -26.11 -27.22 -5.54
C ARG A 8 -25.33 -28.48 -5.94
N ARG A 9 -24.02 -28.37 -6.17
CA ARG A 9 -23.10 -29.52 -6.06
C ARG A 9 -22.13 -29.26 -4.92
N GLY A 10 -21.98 -30.29 -4.11
CA GLY A 10 -21.43 -30.26 -2.76
C GLY A 10 -19.92 -30.05 -2.70
N PHE A 11 -19.58 -29.34 -1.63
CA PHE A 11 -18.33 -29.40 -0.87
C PHE A 11 -17.83 -30.85 -0.68
N ASN A 12 -16.59 -31.15 -1.07
CA ASN A 12 -15.93 -32.43 -0.79
C ASN A 12 -14.73 -32.20 0.14
N PRO A 13 -14.77 -32.64 1.42
CA PRO A 13 -13.75 -32.36 2.43
C PRO A 13 -12.50 -33.27 2.34
N ASN A 14 -12.47 -34.25 1.43
CA ASN A 14 -11.36 -35.21 1.35
C ASN A 14 -10.15 -34.72 0.54
N ASP A 15 -10.31 -33.63 -0.24
CA ASP A 15 -9.23 -33.06 -1.06
C ASP A 15 -8.18 -32.32 -0.20
N ASP A 16 -8.52 -31.91 1.02
CA ASP A 16 -7.65 -31.06 1.84
C ASP A 16 -6.48 -31.81 2.50
N ALA A 17 -6.62 -33.11 2.79
CA ALA A 17 -5.57 -33.91 3.43
C ALA A 17 -4.41 -34.26 2.48
N GLN A 18 -4.66 -34.32 1.17
CA GLN A 18 -3.67 -34.67 0.17
C GLN A 18 -2.69 -33.51 -0.12
N TRP A 19 -3.12 -32.26 0.16
CA TRP A 19 -2.32 -31.05 -0.11
C TRP A 19 -1.20 -30.80 0.92
N ASP A 20 -1.43 -31.12 2.20
CA ASP A 20 -0.41 -30.91 3.24
C ASP A 20 0.78 -31.88 3.12
N SER A 21 0.57 -33.05 2.51
CA SER A 21 1.63 -34.04 2.27
C SER A 21 2.59 -33.61 1.15
N LEU A 22 2.08 -32.98 0.09
CA LEU A 22 2.88 -32.56 -1.07
C LEU A 22 3.77 -31.33 -0.78
N VAL A 23 3.32 -30.41 0.08
CA VAL A 23 4.08 -29.20 0.45
C VAL A 23 5.29 -29.55 1.33
N ARG A 24 5.17 -30.61 2.14
CA ARG A 24 6.27 -31.13 2.96
C ARG A 24 7.38 -31.77 2.12
N GLU A 25 7.01 -32.45 1.04
CA GLU A 25 7.94 -33.12 0.13
C GLU A 25 8.72 -32.12 -0.75
N ALA A 26 8.07 -31.02 -1.17
CA ALA A 26 8.71 -29.99 -2.01
C ALA A 26 9.74 -29.11 -1.29
N SER A 27 9.73 -29.06 0.05
CA SER A 27 10.67 -28.22 0.82
C SER A 27 12.03 -28.88 1.08
N ALA A 28 12.22 -30.15 0.68
CA ALA A 28 13.45 -30.91 0.93
C ALA A 28 14.53 -30.74 -0.16
N HIS A 29 14.22 -30.09 -1.28
CA HIS A 29 15.12 -29.98 -2.43
C HIS A 29 15.26 -28.54 -2.93
N LEU A 30 16.14 -27.75 -2.29
CA LEU A 30 16.66 -26.53 -2.91
C LEU A 30 18.19 -26.43 -2.70
N PRO A 31 18.99 -26.39 -3.78
CA PRO A 31 20.43 -26.19 -3.68
C PRO A 31 20.80 -24.72 -3.45
N GLU A 32 21.77 -24.54 -2.57
CA GLU A 32 22.35 -23.28 -2.11
C GLU A 32 23.53 -22.89 -3.01
N SER A 33 23.31 -22.06 -4.03
CA SER A 33 24.44 -21.45 -4.76
C SER A 33 24.03 -20.29 -5.65
N LEU A 34 24.02 -19.05 -5.13
CA LEU A 34 24.20 -17.85 -5.97
C LEU A 34 24.75 -16.69 -5.13
N THR A 35 26.07 -16.57 -5.05
CA THR A 35 26.77 -15.32 -4.70
C THR A 35 27.21 -14.62 -5.98
N PRO A 36 26.92 -13.32 -6.17
CA PRO A 36 27.42 -12.57 -7.33
C PRO A 36 28.86 -12.06 -7.12
N PRO A 37 29.72 -12.08 -8.14
CA PRO A 37 30.99 -11.36 -8.08
C PRO A 37 30.79 -9.87 -8.40
N LEU A 38 31.32 -9.03 -7.51
CA LEU A 38 31.54 -7.60 -7.69
C LEU A 38 32.51 -7.36 -8.85
N ALA A 39 32.10 -6.59 -9.87
CA ALA A 39 33.02 -5.98 -10.82
C ALA A 39 32.50 -4.63 -11.31
N THR A 40 33.08 -3.58 -10.74
CA THR A 40 33.72 -2.46 -11.44
C THR A 40 33.00 -1.87 -12.66
N TYR A 41 32.31 -0.73 -12.47
CA TYR A 41 32.06 0.21 -13.56
C TYR A 41 32.81 1.51 -13.28
N ALA A 42 33.91 1.67 -14.00
CA ALA A 42 34.74 2.86 -14.04
C ALA A 42 34.39 3.73 -15.26
N SER A 43 34.46 5.05 -15.03
CA SER A 43 34.80 6.14 -15.96
C SER A 43 33.97 6.42 -17.22
N CYS A 44 33.44 7.66 -17.21
CA CYS A 44 33.56 8.71 -18.23
C CYS A 44 33.52 8.34 -19.73
N GLU A 45 32.54 8.90 -20.44
CA GLU A 45 32.85 9.82 -21.55
C GLU A 45 31.69 10.75 -21.91
N ALA A 46 32.06 11.96 -22.31
CA ALA A 46 31.20 13.11 -22.51
C ALA A 46 30.41 13.04 -23.84
N PRO A 47 29.17 13.55 -23.90
CA PRO A 47 28.38 13.56 -25.13
C PRO A 47 28.76 14.71 -26.06
N ALA A 48 28.90 14.37 -27.34
CA ALA A 48 29.12 15.28 -28.46
C ALA A 48 27.90 16.20 -28.72
N ALA A 49 28.21 17.39 -29.20
CA ALA A 49 27.31 18.50 -29.48
C ALA A 49 26.19 18.15 -30.49
N HIS A 50 24.95 18.42 -30.11
CA HIS A 50 23.82 18.53 -31.03
C HIS A 50 23.50 20.01 -31.31
N PRO A 51 23.11 20.36 -32.55
CA PRO A 51 22.95 21.73 -33.00
C PRO A 51 21.78 22.45 -32.32
N SER A 52 22.04 23.71 -31.95
CA SER A 52 21.10 24.65 -31.34
C SER A 52 19.88 24.89 -32.24
N VAL A 53 18.78 24.20 -31.93
CA VAL A 53 17.47 24.53 -32.46
C VAL A 53 16.99 25.79 -31.73
N VAL A 54 16.89 26.91 -32.47
CA VAL A 54 16.26 28.15 -32.01
C VAL A 54 14.76 27.87 -31.86
N ILE A 55 14.32 27.61 -30.63
CA ILE A 55 12.90 27.47 -30.28
C ILE A 55 12.31 28.88 -30.21
N PRO A 56 11.32 29.24 -31.05
CA PRO A 56 10.66 30.54 -30.93
C PRO A 56 9.94 30.65 -29.59
N ALA A 57 10.05 31.82 -28.96
CA ALA A 57 9.57 32.10 -27.62
C ALA A 57 8.10 31.65 -27.42
N PRO A 58 7.81 30.75 -26.47
CA PRO A 58 6.43 30.41 -26.17
C PRO A 58 5.74 31.63 -25.55
N ALA A 59 4.54 31.93 -26.05
CA ALA A 59 3.61 32.90 -25.49
C ALA A 59 3.50 32.75 -23.95
N PRO A 60 3.12 33.81 -23.19
CA PRO A 60 3.00 33.75 -21.74
C PRO A 60 1.96 32.71 -21.37
N THR A 61 2.42 31.49 -21.14
CA THR A 61 1.67 30.47 -20.44
C THR A 61 1.50 31.04 -19.04
N HIS A 62 0.26 31.23 -18.62
CA HIS A 62 -0.08 31.42 -17.22
C HIS A 62 0.36 30.16 -16.48
N SER A 63 1.66 30.08 -16.20
CA SER A 63 2.26 29.14 -15.30
C SER A 63 1.61 29.46 -13.97
N SER A 64 0.60 28.67 -13.61
CA SER A 64 0.08 28.68 -12.26
C SER A 64 1.28 28.34 -11.37
N GLU A 65 1.99 29.35 -10.89
CA GLU A 65 3.00 29.22 -9.86
C GLU A 65 2.26 28.63 -8.68
N ARG A 66 2.23 27.31 -8.60
CA ARG A 66 1.69 26.62 -7.44
C ARG A 66 2.60 27.02 -6.32
N SER A 67 2.09 27.91 -5.46
CA SER A 67 2.77 28.36 -4.25
C SER A 67 3.52 27.19 -3.62
N PRO A 68 4.82 27.34 -3.30
CA PRO A 68 5.64 26.24 -2.81
C PRO A 68 4.90 25.58 -1.64
N ARG A 69 4.63 24.28 -1.76
CA ARG A 69 3.87 23.54 -0.76
C ARG A 69 4.56 23.73 0.59
N LYS A 70 3.91 24.49 1.50
CA LYS A 70 4.43 24.80 2.83
C LYS A 70 4.94 23.51 3.47
N VAL A 71 6.22 23.51 3.85
CA VAL A 71 6.86 22.34 4.50
C VAL A 71 6.03 21.98 5.73
N LYS A 72 5.64 20.71 5.84
CA LYS A 72 4.82 20.23 6.97
C LYS A 72 5.63 20.42 8.24
N SER A 73 5.09 21.22 9.17
CA SER A 73 5.75 21.61 10.43
C SER A 73 6.03 20.43 11.37
N THR A 74 5.49 19.24 11.11
CA THR A 74 5.74 18.06 11.94
C THR A 74 5.92 16.78 11.13
N ARG A 75 6.83 15.92 11.60
CA ARG A 75 7.14 14.60 11.03
C ARG A 75 5.96 13.63 11.13
N TYR A 76 5.01 13.90 12.03
CA TYR A 76 3.92 12.98 12.34
C TYR A 76 2.71 13.19 11.42
N ILE A 77 2.23 12.09 10.85
CA ILE A 77 1.01 12.09 10.04
C ILE A 77 -0.19 12.45 10.94
N ASN A 78 -1.05 13.32 10.42
CA ASN A 78 -2.31 13.76 11.06
C ASN A 78 -2.18 14.53 12.38
N ILE A 79 -0.96 14.96 12.70
CA ILE A 79 -0.69 15.90 13.79
C ILE A 79 -0.21 17.18 13.11
N THR A 80 -0.64 18.33 13.60
CA THR A 80 -0.16 19.63 13.13
C THR A 80 0.20 20.46 14.35
N ARG A 81 1.39 21.07 14.32
CA ARG A 81 1.75 22.06 15.32
C ARG A 81 0.98 23.36 15.05
N MET A 82 0.33 23.88 16.07
CA MET A 82 -0.46 25.09 16.04
C MET A 82 0.19 26.10 16.98
N ASP A 83 0.86 27.09 16.41
CA ASP A 83 1.55 28.14 17.14
C ASP A 83 0.78 29.45 16.95
N TYR A 84 -0.29 29.64 17.73
CA TYR A 84 -0.98 30.92 17.83
C TYR A 84 -0.60 31.61 19.13
N ALA A 85 -0.61 32.95 19.15
CA ALA A 85 -0.22 33.76 20.31
C ALA A 85 -0.99 33.41 21.60
N LYS A 86 -2.25 32.95 21.48
CA LYS A 86 -3.12 32.59 22.61
C LYS A 86 -3.23 31.07 22.86
N SER A 87 -2.85 30.25 21.88
CA SER A 87 -3.01 28.80 21.96
C SER A 87 -1.88 28.12 21.20
N GLN A 88 -0.92 27.61 21.96
CA GLN A 88 0.19 26.81 21.45
C GLN A 88 -0.09 25.35 21.77
N GLY A 89 0.01 24.48 20.78
CA GLY A 89 -0.28 23.08 20.98
C GLY A 89 -0.25 22.22 19.73
N TYR A 90 -0.59 20.96 19.90
CA TYR A 90 -0.68 19.98 18.83
C TYR A 90 -2.14 19.69 18.49
N PHE A 91 -2.52 19.90 17.24
CA PHE A 91 -3.84 19.58 16.74
C PHE A 91 -3.83 18.24 16.02
N VAL A 92 -4.59 17.28 16.53
CA VAL A 92 -4.67 15.93 15.99
C VAL A 92 -6.00 15.76 15.26
N ARG A 93 -5.95 15.21 14.04
CA ARG A 93 -7.14 14.99 13.20
C ARG A 93 -7.17 13.55 12.67
N VAL A 94 -8.05 12.71 13.19
CA VAL A 94 -8.25 11.34 12.68
C VAL A 94 -9.56 11.29 11.90
N ARG A 95 -9.47 10.86 10.64
CA ARG A 95 -10.62 10.63 9.77
C ARG A 95 -10.61 9.20 9.26
N TRP A 96 -11.74 8.52 9.36
CA TRP A 96 -11.93 7.15 8.88
C TRP A 96 -13.40 6.83 8.59
N LYS A 97 -13.70 6.30 7.40
CA LYS A 97 -15.05 5.84 7.01
C LYS A 97 -16.18 6.84 7.31
N GLY A 98 -15.95 8.13 7.09
CA GLY A 98 -16.94 9.20 7.35
C GLY A 98 -16.96 9.74 8.79
N GLU A 99 -16.34 9.03 9.75
CA GLU A 99 -16.17 9.51 11.12
C GLU A 99 -14.92 10.39 11.22
N SER A 100 -15.07 11.56 11.85
CA SER A 100 -13.95 12.47 12.10
C SER A 100 -13.85 12.82 13.58
N ARG A 101 -12.67 12.58 14.17
CA ARG A 101 -12.33 12.95 15.54
C ARG A 101 -11.16 13.91 15.52
N SER A 102 -11.30 15.03 16.22
CA SER A 102 -10.24 16.02 16.34
C SER A 102 -10.12 16.50 17.78
N LYS A 103 -8.89 16.69 18.25
CA LYS A 103 -8.60 17.20 19.59
C LYS A 103 -7.34 18.06 19.56
N LEU A 104 -7.34 19.12 20.35
CA LEU A 104 -6.19 20.01 20.56
C LEU A 104 -5.53 19.66 21.89
N PHE A 105 -4.21 19.54 21.86
CA PHE A 105 -3.36 19.32 23.03
C PHE A 105 -2.52 20.57 23.25
N SER A 106 -2.96 21.44 24.14
CA SER A 106 -2.30 22.72 24.42
C SER A 106 -1.10 22.52 25.34
N ASP A 107 0.02 23.17 25.05
CA ASP A 107 1.26 23.04 25.84
C ASP A 107 1.04 23.46 27.30
N GLY A 108 0.28 24.54 27.54
CA GLY A 108 0.00 25.02 28.91
C GLY A 108 -0.80 24.04 29.77
N VAL A 109 -1.56 23.11 29.19
CA VAL A 109 -2.32 22.09 29.95
C VAL A 109 -1.42 20.90 30.30
N TYR A 110 -0.48 20.56 29.42
CA TYR A 110 0.43 19.41 29.60
C TYR A 110 1.82 19.82 30.14
N GLY A 111 2.01 21.11 30.47
CA GLY A 111 3.24 21.69 30.98
C GLY A 111 4.30 21.95 29.89
N ASP A 112 4.53 20.95 29.03
CA ASP A 112 5.61 20.98 28.05
C ASP A 112 5.18 20.62 26.64
N ARG A 113 5.96 21.11 25.66
CA ARG A 113 5.81 20.78 24.25
C ARG A 113 5.94 19.27 23.98
N LEU A 114 6.90 18.61 24.62
CA LEU A 114 7.13 17.18 24.41
C LEU A 114 6.01 16.34 25.04
N SER A 115 5.56 16.72 26.23
CA SER A 115 4.43 16.08 26.93
C SER A 115 3.14 16.22 26.13
N ALA A 116 2.86 17.41 25.58
CA ALA A 116 1.71 17.62 24.69
C ALA A 116 1.80 16.78 23.41
N LEU A 117 3.01 16.60 22.86
CA LEU A 117 3.23 15.76 21.69
C LEU A 117 3.02 14.27 21.99
N ALA A 118 3.52 13.79 23.14
CA ALA A 118 3.33 12.41 23.57
C ALA A 118 1.84 12.09 23.75
N ALA A 119 1.11 12.94 24.49
CA ALA A 119 -0.33 12.80 24.68
C ALA A 119 -1.10 12.84 23.34
N ALA A 120 -0.68 13.70 22.40
CA ALA A 120 -1.27 13.77 21.07
C ALA A 120 -1.06 12.47 20.27
N ILE A 121 0.11 11.82 20.38
CA ILE A 121 0.42 10.55 19.73
C ILE A 121 -0.42 9.42 20.33
N GLU A 122 -0.46 9.31 21.66
CA GLU A 122 -1.24 8.29 22.36
C GLU A 122 -2.72 8.38 22.03
N TRP A 123 -3.29 9.60 22.07
CA TRP A 123 -4.68 9.81 21.73
C TRP A 123 -4.98 9.47 20.27
N ARG A 124 -4.08 9.82 19.33
CA ARG A 124 -4.22 9.46 17.92
C ARG A 124 -4.29 7.95 17.76
N ASP A 125 -3.40 7.23 18.43
CA ASP A 125 -3.27 5.78 18.29
C ASP A 125 -4.46 5.06 18.94
N HIS A 126 -4.95 5.57 20.07
CA HIS A 126 -6.20 5.14 20.69
C HIS A 126 -7.40 5.28 19.74
N VAL A 127 -7.65 6.48 19.22
CA VAL A 127 -8.78 6.75 18.30
C VAL A 127 -8.65 5.95 17.01
N THR A 128 -7.43 5.77 16.51
CA THR A 128 -7.15 4.94 15.33
C THR A 128 -7.54 3.48 15.58
N LYS A 129 -7.25 2.96 16.78
CA LYS A 129 -7.61 1.61 17.21
C LYS A 129 -9.12 1.45 17.35
N GLU A 130 -9.79 2.41 17.99
CA GLU A 130 -11.26 2.42 18.14
C GLU A 130 -11.98 2.41 16.79
N LEU A 131 -11.52 3.21 15.84
CA LEU A 131 -12.10 3.28 14.49
C LEU A 131 -11.74 2.07 13.62
N GLY A 132 -10.85 1.18 14.08
CA GLY A 132 -10.35 0.05 13.30
C GLY A 132 -9.58 0.48 12.05
N LYS A 133 -8.91 1.65 12.12
CA LYS A 133 -8.09 2.17 11.04
C LYS A 133 -6.68 1.56 11.14
N PRO A 134 -6.05 1.11 10.04
CA PRO A 134 -4.65 0.71 10.08
C PRO A 134 -3.77 1.90 10.49
N ARG A 135 -2.73 1.65 11.31
CA ARG A 135 -1.83 2.69 11.85
C ARG A 135 -1.37 3.64 10.72
N PRO A 136 -1.36 4.96 10.94
CA PRO A 136 -0.89 5.90 9.93
C PRO A 136 0.57 5.59 9.54
N GLY A 137 0.80 5.36 8.25
CA GLY A 137 2.10 4.94 7.72
C GLY A 137 2.32 3.42 7.68
N ALA A 138 1.37 2.61 8.16
CA ALA A 138 1.42 1.17 7.95
C ALA A 138 1.22 0.83 6.46
N PRO A 139 1.87 -0.24 5.97
CA PRO A 139 1.61 -0.73 4.62
C PRO A 139 0.12 -1.08 4.47
N PRO A 140 -0.45 -0.88 3.27
CA PRO A 140 -1.84 -1.25 3.02
C PRO A 140 -2.04 -2.75 3.28
N PRO A 141 -3.24 -3.17 3.72
CA PRO A 141 -3.49 -4.58 4.02
C PRO A 141 -3.23 -5.46 2.80
N PRO A 142 -2.93 -6.75 3.00
CA PRO A 142 -2.62 -7.68 1.91
C PRO A 142 -3.78 -7.84 0.93
N SER A 143 -5.01 -7.61 1.39
CA SER A 143 -6.23 -7.64 0.56
C SER A 143 -6.46 -6.37 -0.28
N THR A 144 -5.68 -5.30 -0.09
CA THR A 144 -5.81 -4.08 -0.90
C THR A 144 -5.49 -4.37 -2.36
N GLY A 145 -6.39 -3.99 -3.28
CA GLY A 145 -6.23 -4.23 -4.72
C GLY A 145 -6.68 -5.62 -5.19
N ILE A 146 -7.33 -6.39 -4.30
CA ILE A 146 -7.97 -7.66 -4.66
C ILE A 146 -9.48 -7.44 -4.75
N HIS A 147 -10.03 -7.66 -5.94
CA HIS A 147 -11.45 -7.42 -6.22
C HIS A 147 -12.10 -8.67 -6.80
N ARG A 148 -13.31 -8.98 -6.32
CA ARG A 148 -14.17 -9.98 -6.98
C ARG A 148 -14.83 -9.30 -8.18
N ARG A 149 -14.63 -9.85 -9.38
CA ARG A 149 -15.28 -9.41 -10.61
C ARG A 149 -15.94 -10.57 -11.33
N ILE A 150 -16.99 -10.27 -12.08
CA ILE A 150 -17.63 -11.21 -12.98
C ILE A 150 -17.07 -10.94 -14.38
N ARG A 151 -16.43 -11.93 -14.99
CA ARG A 151 -15.89 -11.87 -16.35
C ARG A 151 -16.49 -13.02 -17.15
N GLY A 152 -17.25 -12.69 -18.21
CA GLY A 152 -17.86 -13.71 -19.09
C GLY A 152 -18.74 -14.72 -18.35
N GLY A 153 -19.50 -14.27 -17.33
CA GLY A 153 -20.35 -15.13 -16.51
C GLY A 153 -19.64 -15.91 -15.39
N ARG A 154 -18.31 -15.84 -15.29
CA ARG A 154 -17.54 -16.50 -14.23
C ARG A 154 -17.09 -15.50 -13.18
N GLU A 155 -17.20 -15.89 -11.90
CA GLU A 155 -16.61 -15.11 -10.82
C GLU A 155 -15.09 -15.33 -10.74
N VAL A 156 -14.35 -14.24 -10.67
CA VAL A 156 -12.88 -14.19 -10.68
C VAL A 156 -12.41 -13.24 -9.58
N TYR A 157 -11.38 -13.63 -8.85
CA TYR A 157 -10.60 -12.72 -8.02
C TYR A 157 -9.47 -12.12 -8.84
N GLU A 158 -9.47 -10.81 -8.98
CA GLU A 158 -8.43 -10.04 -9.65
C GLU A 158 -7.51 -9.42 -8.61
N ALA A 159 -6.23 -9.78 -8.62
CA ALA A 159 -5.18 -9.14 -7.84
C ALA A 159 -4.45 -8.11 -8.71
N THR A 160 -4.33 -6.89 -8.20
CA THR A 160 -3.55 -5.83 -8.83
C THR A 160 -2.45 -5.36 -7.86
N TRP A 161 -1.25 -5.16 -8.39
CA TRP A 161 -0.14 -4.55 -7.66
C TRP A 161 0.61 -3.54 -8.52
N SER A 162 1.28 -2.61 -7.86
CA SER A 162 2.13 -1.61 -8.51
C SER A 162 3.51 -1.69 -7.88
N VAL A 163 4.53 -1.87 -8.70
CA VAL A 163 5.94 -1.98 -8.33
C VAL A 163 6.72 -1.04 -9.23
N ASN A 164 7.48 -0.10 -8.67
CA ASN A 164 8.38 0.80 -9.43
C ASN A 164 7.70 1.44 -10.66
N GLY A 165 6.44 1.87 -10.51
CA GLY A 165 5.63 2.47 -11.59
C GLY A 165 4.98 1.48 -12.57
N LYS A 166 5.37 0.21 -12.57
CA LYS A 166 4.76 -0.86 -13.39
C LYS A 166 3.59 -1.50 -12.65
N ARG A 167 2.45 -1.63 -13.34
CA ARG A 167 1.24 -2.25 -12.78
C ARG A 167 1.14 -3.69 -13.27
N GLY A 168 1.13 -4.64 -12.34
CA GLY A 168 0.87 -6.05 -12.60
C GLY A 168 -0.56 -6.43 -12.24
N ARG A 169 -1.12 -7.38 -12.99
CA ARG A 169 -2.46 -7.93 -12.75
C ARG A 169 -2.44 -9.45 -12.92
N THR A 170 -3.10 -10.16 -12.02
CA THR A 170 -3.38 -11.60 -12.17
C THR A 170 -4.80 -11.93 -11.74
N THR A 171 -5.41 -12.88 -12.42
CA THR A 171 -6.80 -13.29 -12.24
C THR A 171 -6.91 -14.75 -11.87
N TYR A 172 -7.68 -15.06 -10.83
CA TYR A 172 -7.94 -16.40 -10.33
C TYR A 172 -9.43 -16.72 -10.37
N SER A 173 -9.82 -17.78 -11.09
CA SER A 173 -11.22 -18.18 -11.22
C SER A 173 -11.72 -18.88 -9.95
N ILE A 174 -12.91 -18.48 -9.48
CA ILE A 174 -13.58 -19.10 -8.32
C ILE A 174 -14.08 -20.50 -8.64
N GLU A 175 -14.49 -20.76 -9.88
CA GLU A 175 -14.98 -22.07 -10.33
C GLU A 175 -13.90 -23.15 -10.21
N LYS A 176 -12.65 -22.80 -10.53
CA LYS A 176 -11.52 -23.73 -10.51
C LYS A 176 -10.93 -24.00 -9.12
N HIS A 177 -10.89 -22.97 -8.27
CA HIS A 177 -10.17 -23.04 -6.99
C HIS A 177 -11.09 -22.96 -5.75
N GLY A 178 -12.35 -22.58 -5.93
CA GLY A 178 -13.24 -22.22 -4.82
C GLY A 178 -12.94 -20.82 -4.27
N ALA A 179 -13.94 -20.17 -3.68
CA ALA A 179 -13.84 -18.75 -3.30
C ALA A 179 -12.73 -18.45 -2.29
N LYS A 180 -12.55 -19.33 -1.29
CA LYS A 180 -11.51 -19.16 -0.25
C LYS A 180 -10.09 -19.34 -0.81
N ARG A 181 -9.83 -20.43 -1.54
CA ARG A 181 -8.49 -20.68 -2.13
C ARG A 181 -8.17 -19.67 -3.22
N ALA A 182 -9.13 -19.30 -4.07
CA ALA A 182 -8.91 -18.27 -5.10
C ALA A 182 -8.51 -16.92 -4.49
N LYS A 183 -9.15 -16.51 -3.38
CA LYS A 183 -8.77 -15.31 -2.64
C LYS A 183 -7.39 -15.43 -2.00
N ALA A 184 -7.07 -16.58 -1.40
CA ALA A 184 -5.76 -16.83 -0.80
C ALA A 184 -4.64 -16.79 -1.85
N LEU A 185 -4.85 -17.41 -3.01
CA LEU A 185 -3.91 -17.38 -4.15
C LEU A 185 -3.72 -15.95 -4.66
N ALA A 186 -4.79 -15.17 -4.78
CA ALA A 186 -4.70 -13.76 -5.15
C ALA A 186 -3.85 -12.93 -4.17
N VAL A 187 -4.00 -13.18 -2.86
CA VAL A 187 -3.18 -12.55 -1.81
C VAL A 187 -1.72 -12.99 -1.92
N ALA A 188 -1.47 -14.29 -2.04
CA ALA A 188 -0.12 -14.85 -2.12
C ALA A 188 0.62 -14.35 -3.38
N ALA A 189 -0.07 -14.28 -4.53
CA ALA A 189 0.50 -13.75 -5.76
C ALA A 189 0.93 -12.29 -5.62
N ARG A 190 0.08 -11.47 -4.99
CA ARG A 190 0.41 -10.08 -4.68
C ARG A 190 1.60 -9.97 -3.72
N GLN A 191 1.63 -10.77 -2.66
CA GLN A 191 2.74 -10.78 -1.71
C GLN A 191 4.05 -11.16 -2.38
N ARG A 192 4.07 -12.24 -3.17
CA ARG A 192 5.23 -12.66 -3.95
C ARG A 192 5.73 -11.55 -4.88
N ALA A 193 4.83 -10.87 -5.57
CA ALA A 193 5.19 -9.77 -6.44
C ALA A 193 5.75 -8.56 -5.67
N MET A 194 5.22 -8.25 -4.49
CA MET A 194 5.73 -7.18 -3.63
C MET A 194 7.07 -7.54 -2.97
N SER A 195 7.28 -8.81 -2.58
CA SER A 195 8.55 -9.29 -2.03
C SER A 195 9.66 -9.29 -3.07
N ARG A 196 9.37 -9.82 -4.28
CA ARG A 196 10.30 -9.75 -5.41
C ARG A 196 10.69 -8.32 -5.74
N ALA A 197 9.72 -7.41 -5.68
CA ALA A 197 9.96 -5.98 -5.89
C ALA A 197 10.85 -5.33 -4.84
N SER A 198 10.74 -5.71 -3.57
CA SER A 198 11.62 -5.18 -2.53
C SER A 198 13.05 -5.69 -2.66
N GLU A 199 13.24 -6.86 -3.26
CA GLU A 199 14.55 -7.47 -3.49
C GLU A 199 15.27 -6.84 -4.69
N GLU A 200 14.54 -6.44 -5.74
CA GLU A 200 15.08 -5.76 -6.93
C GLU A 200 15.53 -4.30 -6.70
N VAL A 201 15.35 -3.74 -5.49
CA VAL A 201 15.66 -2.33 -5.15
C VAL A 201 16.94 -2.20 -4.31
N ILE A 202 17.57 -3.30 -3.92
CA ILE A 202 18.83 -3.33 -3.13
C ILE A 202 20.04 -3.25 -4.06
#